data_AF-A0A1E4V1M9-F1
#
_entry.id   AF-A0A1E4V1M9-F1
#
_cell.length_a   1.000
_cell.length_b   1.000
_cell.length_c   1.000
_cell.angle_alpha   90.00
_cell.angle_beta   90.00
_cell.angle_gamma   90.00
#
_symmetry.space_group_name_H-M   'P 1'
#
loop_
_entity.id
_entity.type
_entity.pdbx_description
1 polymer ?
#
loop_
_entity_poly.entity_id
_entity_poly.type
_entity_poly.pdbx_seq_one_letter_code
_entity_poly.pdbx_strand_id
1 'polypeptide(L)'
;MIKQKLLRGAALDEAIDTLLAEMISLGLESAPISRSEVQKRLGLTSRATLVGKRGESIDQARVVQLKESGKDPDRERRRRTFEERIKYLQSENADLLKQRDQLFEALCLISHRCLVRGLDVEEVLAPLRKYSAGST
;
A
#
# COMPACT_ATOMS: atom_id res chain seq x y z
N MET A 1 -9.38 -27.65 11.16
CA MET A 1 -8.42 -28.10 10.13
C MET A 1 -9.22 -28.62 8.94
N ILE A 2 -9.39 -27.82 7.89
CA ILE A 2 -10.05 -28.28 6.66
C ILE A 2 -9.05 -29.15 5.91
N LYS A 3 -9.34 -30.45 5.77
CA LYS A 3 -8.57 -31.37 4.93
C LYS A 3 -8.58 -30.83 3.50
N GLN A 4 -7.45 -30.28 3.05
CA GLN A 4 -7.27 -29.76 1.70
C GLN A 4 -7.42 -30.91 0.70
N LYS A 5 -8.65 -31.08 0.20
CA LYS A 5 -8.92 -31.89 -0.98
C LYS A 5 -8.05 -31.30 -2.08
N LEU A 6 -7.20 -32.12 -2.70
CA LEU A 6 -6.36 -31.70 -3.82
C LEU A 6 -7.27 -31.13 -4.92
N LEU A 7 -7.37 -29.80 -5.00
CA LEU A 7 -8.06 -29.11 -6.07
C LEU A 7 -7.30 -29.42 -7.37
N ARG A 8 -7.99 -30.02 -8.34
CA ARG A 8 -7.42 -30.44 -9.62
C ARG A 8 -8.39 -30.10 -10.75
N GLY A 9 -7.85 -29.89 -11.95
CA GLY A 9 -8.65 -29.59 -13.13
C GLY A 9 -9.54 -28.35 -12.94
N ALA A 10 -10.78 -28.43 -13.42
CA ALA A 10 -11.75 -27.34 -13.40
C ALA A 10 -12.07 -26.80 -11.99
N ALA A 11 -12.09 -27.66 -10.97
CA ALA A 11 -12.34 -27.23 -9.60
C ALA A 11 -11.23 -26.33 -9.04
N LEU A 12 -10.00 -26.47 -9.55
CA LEU A 12 -8.92 -25.54 -9.22
C LEU A 12 -9.05 -24.22 -9.97
N ASP A 13 -9.54 -24.25 -11.21
CA ASP A 13 -9.79 -23.02 -11.98
C ASP A 13 -10.85 -22.15 -11.29
N GLU A 14 -11.97 -22.76 -10.90
CA GLU A 14 -13.05 -22.06 -10.18
C GLU A 14 -12.60 -21.51 -8.83
N ALA A 15 -11.76 -22.26 -8.09
CA ALA A 15 -11.20 -21.79 -6.83
C ALA A 15 -10.22 -20.61 -7.03
N ILE A 16 -9.46 -20.60 -8.12
CA ILE A 16 -8.60 -19.47 -8.49
C ILE A 16 -9.46 -18.25 -8.79
N ASP A 17 -10.49 -18.38 -9.64
CA ASP A 17 -11.34 -17.26 -10.04
C ASP A 17 -12.06 -16.64 -8.83
N THR A 18 -12.60 -17.49 -7.95
CA THR A 18 -13.26 -17.07 -6.70
C THR A 18 -12.29 -16.29 -5.81
N LEU A 19 -11.09 -16.84 -5.59
CA LEU A 19 -10.07 -16.18 -4.77
C LEU A 19 -9.63 -14.84 -5.38
N LEU A 20 -9.44 -14.78 -6.70
CA LEU A 20 -9.04 -13.55 -7.37
C LEU A 20 -10.11 -12.47 -7.22
N ALA A 21 -11.39 -12.80 -7.33
CA ALA A 21 -12.48 -11.86 -7.09
C ALA A 21 -12.50 -11.34 -5.65
N GLU A 22 -12.29 -12.21 -4.66
CA GLU A 22 -12.17 -11.81 -3.26
C GLU A 22 -10.97 -10.87 -3.04
N MET A 23 -9.81 -11.18 -3.63
CA MET A 23 -8.60 -10.36 -3.50
C MET A 23 -8.76 -8.99 -4.16
N ILE A 24 -9.45 -8.91 -5.29
CA ILE A 24 -9.81 -7.63 -5.93
C ILE A 24 -10.69 -6.83 -4.98
N SER A 25 -11.76 -7.42 -4.43
CA SER A 25 -12.68 -6.74 -3.50
C SER A 25 -11.99 -6.23 -2.23
N LEU A 26 -10.98 -6.94 -1.71
CA LEU A 26 -10.21 -6.54 -0.54
C LEU A 26 -9.20 -5.41 -0.84
N GLY A 27 -8.86 -5.22 -2.11
CA GLY A 27 -7.94 -4.19 -2.57
C GLY A 27 -6.46 -4.54 -2.39
N LEU A 28 -5.61 -3.75 -3.06
CA LEU A 28 -4.18 -3.99 -3.19
C LEU A 28 -3.41 -3.98 -1.86
N GLU A 29 -3.77 -3.10 -0.94
CA GLU A 29 -3.06 -2.93 0.34
C GLU A 29 -3.34 -4.11 1.30
N SER A 30 -4.52 -4.73 1.21
CA SER A 30 -4.93 -5.84 2.09
C SER A 30 -4.69 -7.21 1.48
N ALA A 31 -4.77 -7.34 0.15
CA ALA A 31 -4.68 -8.61 -0.55
C ALA A 31 -3.99 -8.49 -1.92
N PRO A 32 -2.69 -8.18 -1.98
CA PRO A 32 -2.00 -7.97 -3.24
C PRO A 32 -1.96 -9.24 -4.10
N ILE A 33 -2.43 -9.13 -5.34
CA ILE A 33 -2.47 -10.28 -6.26
C ILE A 33 -1.07 -10.56 -6.80
N SER A 34 -0.56 -11.74 -6.45
CA SER A 34 0.66 -12.30 -7.03
C SER A 34 0.56 -13.83 -7.08
N ARG A 35 1.30 -14.46 -7.99
CA ARG A 35 1.33 -15.94 -8.09
C ARG A 35 1.74 -16.61 -6.77
N SER A 36 2.64 -16.00 -6.00
CA SER A 36 3.08 -16.52 -4.70
C SER A 36 1.96 -16.42 -3.66
N GLU A 37 1.21 -15.31 -3.65
CA GLU A 37 0.11 -15.10 -2.71
C GLU A 37 -1.06 -16.03 -3.02
N VAL A 38 -1.41 -16.19 -4.30
CA VAL A 38 -2.43 -17.16 -4.75
C VAL A 38 -2.02 -18.58 -4.38
N GLN A 39 -0.76 -18.97 -4.58
CA GLN A 39 -0.25 -20.28 -4.17
C GLN A 39 -0.44 -20.51 -2.68
N LYS A 40 -0.06 -19.52 -1.85
CA LYS A 40 -0.14 -19.60 -0.38
C LYS A 40 -1.59 -19.73 0.10
N ARG A 41 -2.50 -18.89 -0.43
CA ARG A 41 -3.91 -18.87 -0.03
C ARG A 41 -4.66 -20.12 -0.45
N LEU A 42 -4.35 -20.68 -1.63
CA LEU A 42 -4.92 -21.95 -2.09
C LEU A 42 -4.23 -23.19 -1.50
N GLY A 43 -3.16 -23.03 -0.71
CA GLY A 43 -2.42 -24.15 -0.13
C GLY A 43 -1.74 -25.04 -1.19
N LEU A 44 -1.37 -24.47 -2.33
CA LEU A 44 -0.77 -25.23 -3.42
C LEU A 44 0.70 -25.53 -3.09
N THR A 45 1.06 -26.80 -3.27
CA THR A 45 2.43 -27.28 -3.00
C THR A 45 3.46 -26.77 -3.99
N SER A 46 3.05 -26.42 -5.22
CA SER A 46 3.96 -25.95 -6.26
C SER A 46 3.36 -24.83 -7.09
N ARG A 47 4.18 -23.79 -7.33
CA ARG A 47 3.87 -22.68 -8.25
C ARG A 47 3.73 -23.13 -9.70
N ALA A 48 4.26 -24.30 -10.07
CA ALA A 48 4.09 -24.88 -11.41
C ALA A 48 2.62 -25.15 -11.75
N THR A 49 1.74 -25.23 -10.76
CA THR A 49 0.28 -25.38 -10.98
C THR A 49 -0.41 -24.09 -11.43
N LEU A 50 0.28 -22.94 -11.32
CA LEU A 50 -0.20 -21.59 -11.64
C LEU A 50 0.49 -21.00 -12.88
N VAL A 51 0.91 -21.86 -13.81
CA VAL A 51 1.50 -21.49 -15.11
C VAL A 51 0.46 -21.60 -16.23
N GLY A 52 0.82 -21.14 -17.44
CA GLY A 52 -0.11 -21.13 -18.59
C GLY A 52 -1.32 -20.23 -18.35
N LYS A 53 -2.51 -20.69 -18.78
CA LYS A 53 -3.78 -19.94 -18.69
C LYS A 53 -4.11 -19.42 -17.28
N ARG A 54 -3.82 -20.21 -16.24
CA ARG A 54 -4.02 -19.80 -14.83
C ARG A 54 -3.09 -18.65 -14.46
N GLY A 55 -1.83 -18.74 -14.90
CA GLY A 55 -0.85 -17.69 -14.69
C GLY A 55 -1.22 -16.40 -15.41
N GLU A 56 -1.78 -16.49 -16.61
CA GLU A 56 -2.29 -15.34 -17.36
C GLU A 56 -3.49 -14.69 -16.66
N SER A 57 -4.42 -15.50 -16.13
CA SER A 57 -5.59 -15.02 -15.39
C SER A 57 -5.19 -14.26 -14.11
N ILE A 58 -4.20 -14.76 -13.37
CA ILE A 58 -3.63 -14.07 -12.20
C ILE A 58 -2.99 -12.73 -12.60
N ASP A 59 -2.25 -12.70 -13.70
CA ASP A 59 -1.60 -11.47 -14.18
C ASP A 59 -2.64 -10.43 -14.65
N GLN A 60 -3.74 -10.87 -15.28
CA GLN A 60 -4.86 -10.00 -15.65
C GLN A 60 -5.59 -9.46 -14.41
N ALA A 61 -5.90 -10.31 -13.43
CA ALA A 61 -6.52 -9.88 -12.17
C ALA A 61 -5.64 -8.88 -11.41
N ARG A 62 -4.32 -9.06 -11.42
CA ARG A 62 -3.37 -8.09 -10.86
C ARG A 62 -3.47 -6.73 -11.56
N VAL A 63 -3.59 -6.71 -12.90
CA VAL A 63 -3.77 -5.47 -13.66
C VAL A 63 -5.08 -4.77 -13.29
N VAL A 64 -6.16 -5.53 -13.13
CA VAL A 64 -7.46 -5.00 -12.67
C VAL A 64 -7.32 -4.38 -11.28
N GLN A 65 -6.74 -5.09 -10.32
CA GLN A 65 -6.54 -4.61 -8.95
C GLN A 65 -5.69 -3.32 -8.90
N LEU A 66 -4.65 -3.23 -9.73
CA LEU A 66 -3.82 -2.01 -9.82
C LEU A 66 -4.62 -0.83 -10.36
N LYS A 67 -5.41 -1.05 -11.43
CA LYS A 67 -6.27 0.00 -12.01
C LYS A 67 -7.33 0.49 -11.02
N GLU A 68 -7.99 -0.41 -10.29
CA GLU A 68 -8.97 -0.03 -9.26
C GLU A 68 -8.35 0.75 -8.11
N SER A 69 -7.08 0.48 -7.81
CA SER A 69 -6.31 1.22 -6.80
C SER A 69 -5.70 2.54 -7.33
N GLY A 70 -6.01 2.93 -8.57
CA GLY A 70 -5.45 4.12 -9.22
C GLY A 70 -3.96 4.03 -9.57
N LYS A 71 -3.36 2.83 -9.53
CA LYS A 71 -1.95 2.59 -9.88
C LYS A 71 -1.84 2.14 -11.33
N ASP A 72 -0.83 2.66 -12.03
CA ASP A 72 -0.56 2.31 -13.42
C ASP A 72 0.13 0.92 -13.51
N PRO A 73 -0.53 -0.09 -14.13
CA PRO A 73 0.00 -1.44 -14.23
C PRO A 73 1.28 -1.55 -15.07
N ASP A 74 1.52 -0.65 -16.02
CA ASP A 74 2.74 -0.65 -16.84
C ASP A 74 3.92 -0.03 -16.08
N ARG A 75 3.67 0.99 -15.25
CA ARG A 75 4.66 1.50 -14.28
C ARG A 75 5.02 0.48 -13.21
N GLU A 76 4.08 -0.36 -12.78
CA GLU A 76 4.30 -1.35 -11.70
C GLU A 76 4.82 -2.72 -12.23
N ARG A 77 4.69 -2.98 -13.54
CA ARG A 77 5.36 -4.11 -14.22
C ARG A 77 6.87 -3.87 -14.33
N ARG A 78 7.27 -2.62 -14.56
CA ARG A 78 8.69 -2.25 -14.43
C ARG A 78 9.00 -2.20 -12.94
N ARG A 79 9.84 -3.12 -12.45
CA ARG A 79 10.57 -2.85 -11.22
C ARG A 79 11.20 -1.46 -11.43
N ARG A 80 10.78 -0.46 -10.66
CA ARG A 80 11.53 0.81 -10.60
C ARG A 80 12.98 0.42 -10.37
N THR A 81 13.86 0.89 -11.24
CA THR A 81 15.29 0.66 -11.00
C THR A 81 15.62 1.27 -9.64
N PHE A 82 16.64 0.76 -8.96
CA PHE A 82 17.05 1.35 -7.68
C PHE A 82 17.28 2.85 -7.81
N GLU A 83 17.79 3.32 -8.95
CA GLU A 83 17.94 4.73 -9.28
C GLU A 83 16.62 5.51 -9.36
N GLU A 84 15.59 4.96 -10.01
CA GLU A 84 14.27 5.60 -10.07
C GLU A 84 13.61 5.66 -8.70
N ARG A 85 13.80 4.62 -7.87
CA ARG A 85 13.30 4.62 -6.49
C ARG A 85 14.05 5.64 -5.63
N ILE A 86 15.37 5.75 -5.77
CA ILE A 86 16.18 6.75 -5.07
C ILE A 86 15.72 8.16 -5.47
N LYS A 87 15.56 8.45 -6.76
CA LYS A 87 15.09 9.75 -7.23
C LYS A 87 13.71 10.11 -6.67
N TYR A 88 12.77 9.16 -6.69
CA TYR A 88 11.45 9.36 -6.10
C TYR A 88 11.51 9.64 -4.59
N LEU A 89 12.29 8.87 -3.84
CA LEU A 89 12.44 9.08 -2.39
C LEU A 89 13.15 10.40 -2.07
N GLN A 90 14.10 10.83 -2.91
CA GLN A 90 14.76 12.13 -2.77
C GLN A 90 13.79 13.29 -3.03
N SER A 91 12.92 13.20 -4.05
CA SER A 91 11.90 14.23 -4.28
C SER A 91 10.88 14.27 -3.15
N GLU A 92 10.41 13.10 -2.68
CA GLU A 92 9.45 13.01 -1.58
C GLU A 92 10.02 13.59 -0.28
N ASN A 93 11.30 13.31 0.02
CA ASN A 93 11.99 13.93 1.15
C ASN A 93 12.12 15.45 1.00
N ALA A 94 12.42 15.95 -0.19
CA ALA A 94 12.50 17.39 -0.43
C ALA A 94 11.15 18.09 -0.20
N ASP A 95 10.06 17.48 -0.66
CA ASP A 95 8.70 17.99 -0.46
C ASP A 95 8.30 17.95 1.02
N LEU A 96 8.61 16.87 1.74
CA LEU A 96 8.36 16.76 3.18
C LEU A 96 9.15 17.79 4.00
N LEU A 97 10.41 18.04 3.64
CA LEU A 97 11.21 19.09 4.28
C LEU A 97 10.59 20.47 4.07
N LYS A 98 10.12 20.75 2.86
CA LYS A 98 9.43 22.01 2.55
C LYS A 98 8.13 22.17 3.35
N GLN A 99 7.33 21.11 3.46
CA GLN A 99 6.11 21.13 4.27
C GLN A 99 6.41 21.35 5.75
N ARG A 100 7.44 20.68 6.28
CA ARG A 100 7.91 20.88 7.66
C ARG A 100 8.28 22.34 7.90
N ASP A 101 9.07 22.94 7.01
CA ASP A 101 9.54 24.30 7.18
C ASP A 101 8.38 25.29 7.13
N GLN A 102 7.41 25.09 6.23
CA GLN A 102 6.19 25.90 6.17
C GLN A 102 5.34 25.79 7.45
N LEU A 103 5.18 24.59 8.00
CA LEU A 103 4.47 24.38 9.26
C LEU A 103 5.20 25.03 10.43
N PHE A 104 6.53 24.95 10.45
CA PHE A 104 7.35 25.58 11.47
C PHE A 104 7.22 27.11 11.43
N GLU A 105 7.30 27.71 10.24
CA GLU A 105 7.08 29.15 10.06
C GLU A 105 5.69 29.58 10.55
N ALA A 106 4.65 28.82 10.19
CA ALA A 106 3.29 29.08 10.64
C ALA A 106 3.17 29.04 12.18
N LEU A 107 3.79 28.06 12.83
CA LEU A 107 3.82 27.93 14.29
C LEU A 107 4.57 29.07 14.97
N CYS A 108 5.72 29.50 14.42
CA CYS A 108 6.44 30.67 14.91
C CYS A 108 5.57 31.93 14.84
N LEU A 109 4.84 32.11 13.75
CA LEU A 109 3.98 33.27 13.53
C LEU A 109 2.79 33.27 14.49
N ILE A 110 2.15 32.13 14.71
CA ILE A 110 1.08 31.96 15.70
C ILE A 110 1.60 32.25 17.11
N SER A 111 2.76 31.68 17.48
CA SER A 111 3.37 31.89 18.80
C SER A 111 3.69 33.36 19.04
N HIS A 112 4.30 34.03 18.05
CA HIS A 112 4.61 35.46 18.12
C HIS A 112 3.34 36.31 18.30
N ARG A 113 2.26 36.00 17.56
CA ARG A 113 0.99 36.71 17.71
C ARG A 113 0.35 36.49 19.08
N CYS A 114 0.47 35.29 19.65
CA CYS A 114 -0.02 35.01 21.00
C CYS A 114 0.74 35.85 22.04
N LEU A 115 2.07 35.89 21.96
CA LEU A 115 2.90 36.73 22.84
C LEU A 115 2.54 38.21 22.75
N VAL A 116 2.42 38.76 21.54
CA VAL A 116 2.05 40.18 21.33
C VAL A 116 0.65 40.50 21.88
N ARG A 117 -0.27 39.53 21.86
CA ARG A 117 -1.64 39.69 22.38
C ARG A 117 -1.79 39.32 23.85
N GLY A 118 -0.70 38.92 24.54
CA GLY A 118 -0.74 38.47 25.93
C GLY A 118 -1.51 37.17 26.14
N LEU A 119 -1.65 36.34 25.10
CA LEU A 119 -2.27 35.03 25.18
C LEU A 119 -1.25 33.98 25.63
N ASP A 120 -1.68 33.03 26.46
CA ASP A 120 -0.85 31.90 26.86
C ASP A 120 -0.61 30.96 25.66
N VAL A 121 0.63 30.96 25.18
CA VAL A 121 1.06 30.13 24.04
C VAL A 121 0.88 28.65 24.33
N GLU A 122 1.09 28.22 25.58
CA GLU A 122 1.02 26.81 25.94
C GLU A 122 -0.40 26.29 25.95
N GLU A 123 -1.35 27.11 26.40
CA GLU A 123 -2.78 26.79 26.32
C GLU A 123 -3.24 26.71 24.86
N VAL A 124 -2.81 27.67 24.02
CA VAL A 124 -3.17 27.70 22.59
C VAL A 124 -2.60 26.50 21.82
N LEU A 125 -1.38 26.06 22.15
CA LEU A 125 -0.73 24.93 21.47
C LEU A 125 -1.02 23.57 22.11
N ALA A 126 -1.68 23.53 23.28
CA ALA A 126 -2.02 22.28 23.99
C ALA A 126 -2.72 21.22 23.12
N PRO A 127 -3.66 21.56 22.20
CA PRO A 127 -4.30 20.58 21.33
C PRO A 127 -3.35 19.84 20.38
N LEU A 128 -2.19 20.43 20.06
CA LEU A 128 -1.19 19.81 19.17
C LEU A 128 -0.31 18.78 19.90
N ARG A 129 -0.36 18.71 21.24
CA ARG A 129 0.52 17.86 22.05
C ARG A 129 0.22 16.35 22.01
N LYS A 130 -0.72 15.85 21.19
CA LYS A 130 -1.02 14.41 21.09
C LYS A 130 -0.79 13.84 19.69
N TYR A 131 0.44 13.34 19.47
CA TYR A 131 0.72 12.06 18.78
C TYR A 131 2.22 11.68 18.93
N SER A 132 2.64 11.14 20.08
CA SER A 132 3.95 10.46 20.23
C SER A 132 3.87 9.13 20.99
N ALA A 133 2.67 8.64 21.28
CA ALA A 133 2.47 7.31 21.85
C ALA A 133 2.48 6.25 20.73
N GLY A 134 3.67 5.82 20.30
CA GLY A 134 3.81 4.68 19.39
C GLY A 134 5.01 4.77 18.45
N SER A 135 6.23 4.74 18.99
CA SER A 135 7.45 4.45 18.22
C SER A 135 8.46 3.78 19.16
N THR A 136 8.14 2.55 19.55
CA THR A 136 9.13 1.48 19.83
C THR A 136 9.58 0.88 18.52
#